data_AF-A0A7C4MDN8-F1
#
_entry.id   AF-A0A7C4MDN8-F1
#
_cell.length_a   1.000
_cell.length_b   1.000
_cell.length_c   1.000
_cell.angle_alpha   90.00
_cell.angle_beta   90.00
_cell.angle_gamma   90.00
#
_symmetry.space_group_name_H-M   'P 1'
#
loop_
_entity.id
_entity.type
_entity.pdbx_description
1 polymer ?
#
loop_
_entity_poly.entity_id
_entity_poly.type
_entity_poly.pdbx_seq_one_letter_code
_entity_poly.pdbx_strand_id
1 'polypeptide(L)' 'MWLLRGAPKNKEVAERILKQRGDKLTPEERAYLLETIRMGLEAERYIKEIEKQKKASKEA' A
#
# COMPACT_ATOMS: atom_id res chain seq x y z
N MET A 1 13.44 0.14 -8.74
CA MET A 1 12.51 -0.35 -7.70
C MET A 1 11.08 -0.36 -8.26
N TRP A 2 10.72 -1.36 -9.07
CA TRP A 2 9.42 -1.44 -9.76
C TRP A 2 8.27 -1.93 -8.85
N LEU A 3 8.59 -2.57 -7.72
CA LEU A 3 7.62 -3.13 -6.77
C LEU A 3 6.76 -2.07 -6.06
N LEU A 4 7.26 -0.84 -5.88
CA LEU A 4 6.57 0.20 -5.11
C LEU A 4 5.47 0.93 -5.90
N ARG A 5 5.49 0.92 -7.24
CA ARG A 5 4.46 1.61 -8.04
C ARG A 5 3.10 0.91 -8.00
N GLY A 6 3.09 -0.41 -7.86
CA GLY A 6 1.85 -1.20 -7.79
C GLY A 6 1.28 -1.29 -6.38
N ALA A 7 2.10 -1.12 -5.34
CA ALA A 7 1.70 -1.37 -3.96
C ALA A 7 0.54 -0.49 -3.45
N PRO A 8 0.47 0.84 -3.72
CA PRO A 8 -0.68 1.65 -3.32
C PRO A 8 -1.99 1.20 -3.99
N LYS A 9 -1.94 0.85 -5.28
CA LYS A 9 -3.11 0.35 -6.02
C LYS A 9 -3.55 -1.02 -5.53
N ASN A 10 -2.61 -1.90 -5.19
CA ASN A 10 -2.90 -3.20 -4.62
C ASN A 10 -3.55 -3.08 -3.24
N LYS A 11 -3.15 -2.09 -2.42
CA LYS A 11 -3.85 -1.76 -1.16
C LYS A 11 -5.32 -1.41 -1.42
N GLU A 12 -5.62 -0.50 -2.35
CA GLU A 12 -7.01 -0.11 -2.64
C GLU A 12 -7.87 -1.31 -3.07
N VAL A 13 -7.31 -2.19 -3.90
CA VAL A 13 -7.97 -3.43 -4.31
C VAL A 13 -8.18 -4.35 -3.10
N ALA A 14 -7.18 -4.51 -2.24
CA ALA A 14 -7.27 -5.35 -1.05
C ALA A 14 -8.31 -4.83 -0.04
N GLU A 15 -8.35 -3.52 0.21
CA GLU A 15 -9.36 -2.86 1.05
C GLU A 15 -10.77 -3.08 0.49
N ARG A 16 -10.94 -2.96 -0.83
CA ARG A 16 -12.23 -3.21 -1.49
C ARG A 16 -12.67 -4.67 -1.34
N ILE A 17 -11.76 -5.63 -1.50
CA ILE A 17 -12.06 -7.06 -1.33
C ILE A 17 -12.45 -7.37 0.12
N LEU A 18 -11.68 -6.86 1.10
CA LEU A 18 -11.98 -7.00 2.53
C LEU A 18 -13.36 -6.43 2.88
N LYS A 19 -13.73 -5.27 2.32
CA LYS A 19 -15.05 -4.65 2.54
C LYS A 19 -16.21 -5.44 1.91
N GLN A 20 -15.99 -6.04 0.74
CA GLN A 20 -17.03 -6.76 0.01
C GLN A 20 -17.21 -8.21 0.44
N ARG A 21 -16.13 -8.87 0.85
CA ARG A 21 -16.08 -10.32 1.11
C ARG A 21 -15.62 -10.67 2.52
N GLY A 22 -15.49 -9.71 3.43
CA GLY A 22 -14.91 -9.88 4.78
C GLY A 22 -15.31 -11.17 5.50
N ASP A 23 -16.60 -11.51 5.52
CA ASP A 23 -17.14 -12.68 6.22
C ASP A 23 -17.03 -14.00 5.41
N LYS A 24 -16.69 -13.91 4.12
CA LYS A 24 -16.55 -15.03 3.18
C LYS A 24 -15.10 -15.39 2.88
N LEU A 25 -14.13 -14.66 3.43
CA LEU A 25 -12.72 -14.90 3.24
C LEU A 25 -12.23 -15.97 4.22
N THR A 26 -11.33 -16.85 3.76
CA THR A 26 -10.61 -17.73 4.67
C THR A 26 -9.63 -16.93 5.55
N PRO A 27 -9.18 -17.47 6.68
CA PRO A 27 -8.14 -16.82 7.50
C PRO A 27 -6.88 -16.45 6.70
N GLU A 28 -6.47 -17.31 5.76
CA GLU A 28 -5.29 -17.12 4.91
C GLU A 28 -5.51 -16.00 3.89
N GLU A 29 -6.67 -15.97 3.23
CA GLU A 29 -7.02 -14.89 2.30
C GLU A 29 -7.10 -13.54 3.03
N ARG A 30 -7.67 -13.53 4.24
CA ARG A 30 -7.73 -12.34 5.09
C ARG A 30 -6.34 -11.86 5.47
N ALA A 31 -5.45 -12.77 5.88
CA ALA A 31 -4.06 -12.44 6.22
C ALA A 31 -3.30 -11.86 5.01
N TYR A 32 -3.47 -12.45 3.82
CA TYR A 32 -2.87 -11.96 2.59
C TYR A 32 -3.33 -10.54 2.22
N LEU A 33 -4.62 -10.26 2.34
CA LEU A 33 -5.18 -8.93 2.05
C LEU A 33 -4.69 -7.89 3.07
N LEU A 34 -4.62 -8.24 4.35
CA LEU A 34 -4.08 -7.38 5.39
C LEU A 34 -2.59 -7.06 5.16
N GLU A 35 -1.80 -8.05 4.74
CA GLU A 35 -0.39 -7.85 4.40
C GLU A 35 -0.22 -6.96 3.16
N THR A 36 -1.07 -7.15 2.15
CA THR A 36 -1.12 -6.30 0.96
C THR A 36 -1.42 -4.85 1.32
N ILE A 37 -2.33 -4.62 2.28
CA ILE A 37 -2.64 -3.29 2.79
C ILE A 37 -1.43 -2.68 3.50
N ARG A 38 -0.76 -3.45 4.37
CA ARG A 38 0.44 -3.01 5.09
C ARG A 38 1.54 -2.57 4.12
N MET A 39 1.83 -3.38 3.10
CA MET A 39 2.83 -3.06 2.07
C MET A 39 2.49 -1.78 1.29
N GLY A 40 1.21 -1.56 0.98
CA GLY A 40 0.79 -0.33 0.31
C GLY A 40 0.94 0.92 1.17
N LEU A 41 0.64 0.83 2.47
CA LEU A 41 0.86 1.94 3.41
C LEU A 41 2.35 2.29 3.56
N GLU A 42 3.22 1.28 3.63
CA GLU A 42 4.67 1.48 3.66
C GLU A 42 5.18 2.15 2.38
N ALA A 43 4.68 1.70 1.21
CA ALA A 43 5.01 2.31 -0.07
C ALA A 43 4.58 3.78 -0.14
N GLU A 44 3.37 4.11 0.34
CA GLU A 44 2.88 5.50 0.40
C GLU A 44 3.75 6.38 1.30
N ARG A 45 4.18 5.88 2.46
CA ARG A 45 5.10 6.61 3.36
C ARG A 45 6.43 6.87 2.66
N TYR A 46 7.02 5.84 2.05
CA TYR A 46 8.29 5.95 1.36
C TYR A 46 8.24 6.93 0.17
N ILE A 47 7.15 6.92 -0.60
CA ILE A 47 6.94 7.87 -1.70
C ILE A 47 6.90 9.31 -1.15
N LYS A 48 6.16 9.56 -0.07
CA LYS A 48 6.09 10.88 0.58
C LYS A 48 7.45 11.36 1.09
N GLU A 49 8.26 10.45 1.66
CA GLU A 49 9.60 10.79 2.12
C GLU A 49 10.52 11.18 0.96
N ILE A 50 10.48 10.44 -0.14
CA ILE A 50 11.25 10.78 -1.36
C ILE A 50 10.82 12.16 -1.89
N GLU A 51 9.51 12.42 -1.95
CA GLU A 51 8.99 13.71 -2.42
C GLU A 51 9.42 14.87 -1.52
N LYS A 52 9.43 14.65 -0.19
CA LYS A 52 9.90 15.64 0.79
C LYS A 52 11.38 15.93 0.61
N GLN A 53 12.22 14.90 0.46
CA GLN A 53 13.67 15.08 0.22
C GLN A 53 13.92 15.82 -1.09
N LYS A 54 13.20 15.47 -2.17
CA LYS A 54 13.32 16.16 -3.47
C LYS A 54 12.94 17.63 -3.41
N LYS A 55 11.94 18.02 -2.60
CA LYS A 55 11.61 19.43 -2.39
C LYS A 55 12.71 20.17 -1.63
N ALA A 56 13.18 19.58 -0.52
CA ALA A 56 14.26 20.15 0.27
C ALA A 56 15.56 20.36 -0.54
N SER A 57 15.92 19.43 -1.43
CA SER A 57 17.09 19.57 -2.30
C SER A 57 16.91 20.54 -3.49
N LYS A 58 15.69 20.99 -3.78
CA LYS A 58 15.42 21.98 -4.84
C LYS A 58 15.37 23.42 -4.31
N GLU A 59 15.17 23.58 -3.00
CA GLU A 59 15.09 24.87 -2.31
C GLU A 59 16.42 25.27 -1.64
N ALA A 60 17.42 24.37 -1.67
CA ALA A 60 18.80 24.59 -1.21
C ALA A 60 19.73 24.86 -2.40
#